data_AF-A0ABD1IZB4-F1
#
_entry.id   AF-A0ABD1IZB4-F1
#
_cell.length_a   1.000
_cell.length_b   1.000
_cell.length_c   1.000
_cell.angle_alpha   90.00
_cell.angle_beta   90.00
_cell.angle_gamma   90.00
#
_symmetry.space_group_name_H-M   'P 1'
#
loop_
_entity.id
_entity.type
_entity.pdbx_description
1 polymer ?
#
loop_
_entity_poly.entity_id
_entity_poly.type
_entity_poly.pdbx_seq_one_letter_code
_entity_poly.pdbx_strand_id
1 'polypeptide(L)'
;MLVRVVSCLFLFFFNIAQMAQEDKEKTTALKDLLSRIDLDELMKKDEPPLTFPKTLEEFEYAFNDRGQLRHTKTGEAFVFNYREDLHRWNQKRYEALGEIITQYVYERLEEECNLTREILPVDATEDEPKSFIYLSEDALTNPDKLLVLIQGSGVVRAGQWARRLIINEDMDSGSQLPFIKRAIEGGGAQRGSEARQRGALEQGAGGDAAMPLLNRDEERGKVRKTGRKETVREEEEEEEEEEKEEDTKECRGGEREVRKEKWSAEMS
;
A
#
# COMPACT_ATOMS: atom_id res chain seq x y z
N MET A 1 -0.75 76.10 -34.54
CA MET A 1 -1.37 74.76 -34.75
C MET A 1 -0.79 73.69 -33.83
N LEU A 2 0.50 73.72 -33.49
CA LEU A 2 1.17 72.69 -32.66
C LEU A 2 0.53 72.47 -31.26
N VAL A 3 0.14 73.53 -30.55
CA VAL A 3 -0.41 73.43 -29.17
C VAL A 3 -1.76 72.69 -29.12
N ARG A 4 -2.58 72.79 -30.18
CA ARG A 4 -3.87 72.09 -30.24
C ARG A 4 -3.73 70.59 -30.52
N VAL A 5 -2.72 70.20 -31.30
CA VAL A 5 -2.42 68.80 -31.60
C VAL A 5 -1.87 68.08 -30.36
N VAL A 6 -0.99 68.74 -29.60
CA VAL A 6 -0.45 68.20 -28.35
C VAL A 6 -1.56 68.01 -27.29
N SER A 7 -2.51 68.95 -27.19
CA SER A 7 -3.65 68.85 -26.28
C SER A 7 -4.62 67.72 -26.63
N CYS A 8 -4.91 67.50 -27.92
CA CYS A 8 -5.76 66.38 -28.36
C CYS A 8 -5.10 65.01 -28.12
N LEU A 9 -3.78 64.90 -28.31
CA LEU A 9 -3.05 63.66 -27.99
C LEU A 9 -3.07 63.37 -26.49
N PHE A 10 -2.91 64.40 -25.64
CA PHE A 10 -2.93 64.24 -24.19
C PHE A 10 -4.30 63.74 -23.67
N LEU A 11 -5.41 64.22 -24.24
CA LEU A 11 -6.76 63.75 -23.88
C LEU A 11 -7.02 62.31 -24.36
N PHE A 12 -6.47 61.91 -25.51
CA PHE A 12 -6.53 60.51 -25.96
C PHE A 12 -5.73 59.59 -25.05
N PHE A 13 -4.50 59.97 -24.69
CA PHE A 13 -3.70 59.21 -23.73
C PHE A 13 -4.34 59.16 -22.35
N PHE A 14 -5.01 60.24 -21.90
CA PHE A 14 -5.77 60.23 -20.65
C PHE A 14 -6.97 59.30 -20.71
N ASN A 15 -7.73 59.26 -21.81
CA ASN A 15 -8.83 58.29 -22.00
C ASN A 15 -8.30 56.85 -22.03
N ILE A 16 -7.21 56.58 -22.76
CA ILE A 16 -6.59 55.24 -22.81
C ILE A 16 -6.07 54.84 -21.41
N ALA A 17 -5.44 55.77 -20.69
CA ALA A 17 -4.98 55.53 -19.31
C ALA A 17 -6.15 55.30 -18.33
N GLN A 18 -7.26 56.03 -18.50
CA GLN A 18 -8.46 55.87 -17.69
C GLN A 18 -9.16 54.53 -17.97
N MET A 19 -9.26 54.12 -19.23
CA MET A 19 -9.76 52.79 -19.62
C MET A 19 -8.87 51.67 -19.09
N ALA A 20 -7.55 51.82 -19.21
CA ALA A 20 -6.59 50.84 -18.69
C ALA A 20 -6.63 50.71 -17.17
N GLN A 21 -6.93 51.80 -16.45
CA GLN A 21 -7.09 51.78 -15.00
C GLN A 21 -8.40 51.10 -14.60
N GLU A 22 -9.49 51.35 -15.32
CA GLU A 22 -10.79 50.70 -15.11
C GLU A 22 -10.71 49.18 -15.38
N ASP A 23 -9.99 48.76 -16.41
CA ASP A 23 -9.74 47.34 -16.72
C ASP A 23 -8.85 46.67 -15.65
N LYS A 24 -7.88 47.41 -15.12
CA LYS A 24 -7.06 46.94 -14.00
C LYS A 24 -7.86 46.79 -12.71
N GLU A 25 -8.80 47.70 -12.45
CA GLU A 25 -9.72 47.63 -11.31
C GLU A 25 -10.69 46.45 -11.45
N LYS A 26 -11.28 46.25 -12.64
CA LYS A 26 -12.16 45.09 -12.93
C LYS A 26 -11.44 43.75 -12.78
N THR A 27 -10.22 43.64 -13.29
CA THR A 27 -9.41 42.42 -13.15
C THR A 27 -8.97 42.18 -11.71
N THR A 28 -8.75 43.24 -10.93
CA THR A 28 -8.43 43.11 -9.50
C THR A 28 -9.66 42.68 -8.69
N ALA A 29 -10.84 43.25 -8.98
CA ALA A 29 -12.09 42.85 -8.37
C ALA A 29 -12.46 41.39 -8.70
N LEU A 30 -12.22 40.96 -9.94
CA LEU A 30 -12.43 39.57 -10.35
C LEU A 30 -11.46 38.61 -9.62
N LYS A 31 -10.18 38.98 -9.51
CA LYS A 31 -9.19 38.19 -8.75
C LYS A 31 -9.53 38.11 -7.26
N ASP A 32 -10.01 39.20 -6.68
CA ASP A 32 -10.46 39.27 -5.29
C ASP A 32 -11.71 38.40 -5.05
N LEU A 33 -12.67 38.40 -5.99
CA LEU A 33 -13.82 37.48 -5.94
C LEU A 33 -13.41 36.01 -6.10
N LEU A 34 -12.48 35.70 -7.01
CA LEU A 34 -11.95 34.35 -7.19
C LEU A 34 -11.16 33.85 -5.97
N SER A 35 -10.39 34.72 -5.31
CA SER A 35 -9.66 34.36 -4.08
C SER A 35 -10.56 34.13 -2.86
N ARG A 36 -11.82 34.60 -2.91
CA ARG A 36 -12.83 34.34 -1.88
C ARG A 36 -13.56 33.02 -2.08
N ILE A 37 -13.44 32.40 -3.27
CA ILE A 37 -13.95 31.07 -3.51
C ILE A 37 -12.90 30.10 -2.97
N ASP A 38 -13.23 29.46 -1.84
CA ASP A 38 -12.39 28.40 -1.29
C ASP A 38 -12.51 27.18 -2.23
N LEU A 39 -11.49 27.00 -3.08
CA LEU A 39 -11.40 25.90 -4.03
C LEU A 39 -11.42 24.55 -3.29
N ASP A 40 -10.88 24.48 -2.08
CA ASP A 40 -10.87 23.26 -1.26
C ASP A 40 -12.29 22.95 -0.74
N GLU A 41 -13.10 23.97 -0.46
CA GLU A 41 -14.51 23.81 -0.07
C GLU A 41 -15.39 23.39 -1.26
N LEU A 42 -15.06 23.84 -2.48
CA LEU A 42 -15.72 23.40 -3.71
C LEU A 42 -15.36 21.95 -4.06
N MET A 43 -14.07 21.58 -3.95
CA MET A 43 -13.58 20.22 -4.25
C MET A 43 -14.10 19.18 -3.25
N LYS A 44 -14.34 19.56 -1.99
CA LYS A 44 -14.96 18.67 -0.98
C LYS A 44 -16.39 18.24 -1.34
N LYS A 45 -17.12 18.99 -2.18
CA LYS A 45 -18.49 18.63 -2.57
C LYS A 45 -18.57 17.57 -3.66
N ASP A 46 -17.51 17.39 -4.44
CA ASP A 46 -17.47 16.45 -5.56
C ASP A 46 -16.71 15.14 -5.23
N GLU A 47 -16.19 15.00 -4.01
CA GLU A 47 -15.58 13.73 -3.58
C GLU A 47 -16.64 12.60 -3.54
N PRO A 48 -16.40 11.46 -4.22
CA PRO A 48 -17.30 10.32 -4.16
C PRO A 48 -17.44 9.79 -2.71
N PRO A 49 -18.60 9.20 -2.36
CA PRO A 49 -18.80 8.62 -1.05
C PRO A 49 -17.76 7.52 -0.79
N LEU A 50 -17.21 7.51 0.43
CA LEU A 50 -16.28 6.47 0.92
C LEU A 50 -17.02 5.21 1.38
N THR A 51 -18.03 4.80 0.61
CA THR A 51 -18.78 3.58 0.84
C THR A 51 -18.33 2.56 -0.18
N PHE A 52 -17.69 1.50 0.31
CA PHE A 52 -17.20 0.42 -0.51
C PHE A 52 -18.01 -0.85 -0.26
N PRO A 53 -18.09 -1.74 -1.25
CA PRO A 53 -18.75 -3.04 -1.06
C PRO A 53 -18.10 -3.88 0.05
N LYS A 54 -18.80 -4.92 0.51
CA LYS A 54 -18.35 -5.74 1.65
C LYS A 54 -17.96 -7.16 1.28
N THR A 55 -18.18 -7.57 0.04
CA THR A 55 -17.84 -8.90 -0.46
C THR A 55 -17.03 -8.81 -1.74
N LEU A 56 -16.31 -9.88 -2.07
CA LEU A 56 -15.51 -9.95 -3.31
C LEU A 56 -16.41 -9.85 -4.54
N GLU A 57 -17.58 -10.48 -4.49
CA GLU A 57 -18.56 -10.51 -5.58
C GLU A 57 -19.10 -9.12 -5.90
N GLU A 58 -19.44 -8.33 -4.87
CA GLU A 58 -19.89 -6.94 -5.05
C GLU A 58 -18.75 -6.02 -5.50
N PHE A 59 -17.51 -6.35 -5.14
CA PHE A 59 -16.32 -5.69 -5.68
C PHE A 59 -16.03 -6.07 -7.14
N GLU A 60 -16.74 -7.05 -7.68
CA GLU A 60 -16.53 -7.66 -8.99
C GLU A 60 -15.16 -8.34 -9.13
N TYR A 61 -14.63 -8.90 -8.05
CA TYR A 61 -13.40 -9.71 -8.07
C TYR A 61 -13.65 -11.12 -7.55
N ALA A 62 -12.81 -12.06 -7.97
CA ALA A 62 -12.74 -13.40 -7.41
C ALA A 62 -11.31 -13.93 -7.51
N PHE A 63 -10.96 -14.89 -6.66
CA PHE A 63 -9.74 -15.67 -6.83
C PHE A 63 -9.97 -16.75 -7.89
N ASN A 64 -9.08 -16.83 -8.87
CA ASN A 64 -9.12 -17.87 -9.90
C ASN A 64 -8.48 -19.18 -9.41
N ASP A 65 -8.48 -20.22 -10.25
CA ASP A 65 -7.89 -21.54 -9.94
C ASP A 65 -6.39 -21.50 -9.61
N ARG A 66 -5.69 -20.41 -9.97
CA ARG A 66 -4.27 -20.18 -9.64
C ARG A 66 -4.09 -19.35 -8.37
N GLY A 67 -5.15 -19.07 -7.63
CA GLY A 67 -5.12 -18.24 -6.42
C GLY A 67 -4.92 -16.75 -6.69
N GLN A 68 -5.09 -16.26 -7.92
CA GLN A 68 -4.87 -14.84 -8.26
C GLN A 68 -6.18 -14.06 -8.20
N LEU A 69 -6.15 -12.87 -7.60
CA LEU A 69 -7.30 -11.97 -7.58
C LEU A 69 -7.51 -11.34 -8.97
N ARG A 70 -8.67 -11.57 -9.57
CA ARG A 70 -9.02 -11.10 -10.91
C ARG A 70 -10.43 -10.55 -10.96
N HIS A 71 -10.65 -9.56 -11.82
CA HIS A 71 -11.97 -9.00 -12.05
C HIS A 71 -12.89 -10.05 -12.70
N THR A 72 -14.09 -10.28 -12.17
CA THR A 72 -14.97 -11.39 -12.56
C THR A 72 -15.41 -11.30 -14.03
N LYS A 73 -15.59 -10.09 -14.57
CA LYS A 73 -16.01 -9.87 -15.97
C LYS A 73 -14.86 -9.78 -16.97
N THR A 74 -13.81 -9.01 -16.67
CA THR A 74 -12.72 -8.71 -17.61
C THR A 74 -11.52 -9.64 -17.45
N GLY A 75 -11.38 -10.28 -16.27
CA GLY A 75 -10.21 -11.08 -15.93
C GLY A 75 -8.96 -10.25 -15.62
N GLU A 76 -9.07 -8.93 -15.51
CA GLU A 76 -7.93 -8.04 -15.26
C GLU A 76 -7.49 -8.05 -13.79
N ALA A 77 -6.24 -7.66 -13.56
CA ALA A 77 -5.67 -7.51 -12.23
C ALA A 77 -6.21 -6.26 -11.52
N PHE A 78 -6.05 -6.21 -10.19
CA PHE A 78 -6.46 -5.04 -9.41
C PHE A 78 -5.58 -3.83 -9.73
N VAL A 79 -6.23 -2.69 -10.02
CA VAL A 79 -5.55 -1.40 -10.23
C VAL A 79 -5.78 -0.50 -9.02
N PHE A 80 -4.69 -0.04 -8.40
CA PHE A 80 -4.73 0.85 -7.23
C PHE A 80 -5.17 2.27 -7.61
N ASN A 81 -4.52 2.88 -8.61
CA ASN A 81 -4.87 4.20 -9.15
C ASN A 81 -6.09 4.12 -10.08
N TYR A 82 -7.22 3.70 -9.52
CA TYR A 82 -8.47 3.58 -10.28
C TYR A 82 -9.03 4.94 -10.70
N ARG A 83 -8.77 5.98 -9.90
CA ARG A 83 -9.07 7.39 -10.22
C ARG A 83 -7.84 8.23 -9.98
N GLU A 84 -7.26 8.80 -11.04
CA GLU A 84 -5.97 9.50 -10.99
C GLU A 84 -5.93 10.61 -9.93
N ASP A 85 -6.98 11.45 -9.87
CA ASP A 85 -7.02 12.62 -8.97
C ASP A 85 -7.53 12.32 -7.54
N LEU A 86 -7.88 11.07 -7.23
CA LEU A 86 -8.56 10.72 -5.98
C LEU A 86 -7.77 9.72 -5.14
N HIS A 87 -6.54 10.09 -4.78
CA HIS A 87 -5.65 9.27 -3.94
C HIS A 87 -6.30 8.80 -2.63
N ARG A 88 -6.99 9.70 -1.91
CA ARG A 88 -7.69 9.36 -0.66
C ARG A 88 -8.76 8.29 -0.87
N TRP A 89 -9.50 8.37 -1.97
CA TRP A 89 -10.54 7.39 -2.29
C TRP A 89 -9.93 6.06 -2.72
N ASN A 90 -8.90 6.06 -3.56
CA ASN A 90 -8.18 4.84 -3.98
C ASN A 90 -7.59 4.10 -2.79
N GLN A 91 -6.99 4.84 -1.84
CA GLN A 91 -6.48 4.29 -0.60
C GLN A 91 -7.59 3.61 0.21
N LYS A 92 -8.75 4.27 0.38
CA LYS A 92 -9.89 3.68 1.10
C LYS A 92 -10.50 2.48 0.38
N ARG A 93 -10.50 2.47 -0.96
CA ARG A 93 -10.90 1.31 -1.77
C ARG A 93 -9.98 0.12 -1.53
N TYR A 94 -8.68 0.36 -1.52
CA TYR A 94 -7.66 -0.66 -1.26
C TYR A 94 -7.76 -1.21 0.17
N GLU A 95 -7.99 -0.34 1.15
CA GLU A 95 -8.25 -0.75 2.54
C GLU A 95 -9.48 -1.64 2.63
N ALA A 96 -10.60 -1.23 2.03
CA ALA A 96 -11.84 -2.00 2.01
C ALA A 96 -11.65 -3.38 1.39
N LEU A 97 -11.01 -3.47 0.23
CA LEU A 97 -10.68 -4.75 -0.41
C LEU A 97 -9.79 -5.62 0.51
N GLY A 98 -8.84 -5.02 1.20
CA GLY A 98 -7.97 -5.73 2.13
C GLY A 98 -8.68 -6.34 3.34
N GLU A 99 -9.74 -5.70 3.85
CA GLU A 99 -10.57 -6.28 4.90
C GLU A 99 -11.41 -7.46 4.38
N ILE A 100 -11.91 -7.37 3.14
CA ILE A 100 -12.62 -8.48 2.49
C ILE A 100 -11.69 -9.68 2.30
N ILE A 101 -10.47 -9.45 1.82
CA ILE A 101 -9.45 -10.50 1.66
C ILE A 101 -9.10 -11.13 3.00
N THR A 102 -9.04 -10.34 4.07
CA THR A 102 -8.80 -10.86 5.41
C THR A 102 -9.88 -11.87 5.81
N GLN A 103 -11.15 -11.54 5.57
CA GLN A 103 -12.26 -12.44 5.85
C GLN A 103 -12.19 -13.70 4.98
N TYR A 104 -11.85 -13.55 3.70
CA TYR A 104 -11.67 -14.68 2.79
C TYR A 104 -10.56 -15.63 3.26
N VAL A 105 -9.44 -15.10 3.76
CA VAL A 105 -8.35 -15.93 4.32
C VAL A 105 -8.81 -16.70 5.55
N TYR A 106 -9.59 -16.08 6.44
CA TYR A 106 -10.16 -16.79 7.59
C TYR A 106 -11.07 -17.94 7.18
N GLU A 107 -11.93 -17.73 6.19
CA GLU A 107 -12.77 -18.81 5.65
C GLU A 107 -11.93 -19.96 5.11
N ARG A 108 -10.82 -19.67 4.40
CA ARG A 108 -9.91 -20.73 3.91
C ARG A 108 -9.17 -21.46 5.04
N LEU A 109 -8.81 -20.77 6.13
CA LEU A 109 -8.23 -21.43 7.31
C LEU A 109 -9.23 -22.40 7.96
N GLU A 110 -10.50 -22.02 8.03
CA GLU A 110 -11.56 -22.82 8.65
C GLU A 110 -12.01 -23.98 7.74
N GLU A 111 -12.22 -23.72 6.45
CA GLU A 111 -12.77 -24.69 5.49
C GLU A 111 -11.72 -25.63 4.90
N GLU A 112 -10.57 -25.11 4.47
CA GLU A 112 -9.55 -25.92 3.78
C GLU A 112 -8.52 -26.53 4.73
N CYS A 113 -8.25 -25.87 5.86
CA CYS A 113 -7.25 -26.32 6.83
C CYS A 113 -7.88 -26.88 8.12
N ASN A 114 -9.21 -26.86 8.25
CA ASN A 114 -9.95 -27.32 9.43
C ASN A 114 -9.43 -26.73 10.76
N LEU A 115 -8.99 -25.47 10.74
CA LEU A 115 -8.54 -24.78 11.95
C LEU A 115 -9.74 -24.16 12.67
N THR A 116 -9.74 -24.23 14.00
CA THR A 116 -10.74 -23.60 14.84
C THR A 116 -10.23 -22.27 15.39
N ARG A 117 -11.11 -21.27 15.41
CA ARG A 117 -10.83 -19.96 16.00
C ARG A 117 -11.16 -19.97 17.49
N GLU A 118 -10.15 -19.81 18.33
CA GLU A 118 -10.31 -19.66 19.78
C GLU A 118 -10.05 -18.23 20.23
N ILE A 119 -10.88 -17.72 21.14
CA ILE A 119 -10.77 -16.36 21.67
C ILE A 119 -9.87 -16.35 22.92
N LEU A 120 -8.97 -15.37 22.98
CA LEU A 120 -8.05 -15.15 24.08
C LEU A 120 -8.22 -13.76 24.70
N PRO A 121 -8.08 -13.61 26.02
CA PRO A 121 -7.99 -14.68 27.01
C PRO A 121 -9.33 -15.42 27.20
N VAL A 122 -9.27 -16.68 27.62
CA VAL A 122 -10.45 -17.58 27.69
C VAL A 122 -11.43 -17.13 28.79
N ASP A 123 -10.94 -16.44 29.81
CA ASP A 123 -11.67 -15.89 30.94
C ASP A 123 -12.03 -14.41 30.79
N ALA A 124 -11.90 -13.85 29.58
CA ALA A 124 -12.10 -12.44 29.32
C ALA A 124 -13.55 -11.97 29.61
N THR A 125 -13.69 -10.95 30.45
CA THR A 125 -14.98 -10.27 30.67
C THR A 125 -15.39 -9.43 29.44
N GLU A 126 -16.60 -8.89 29.38
CA GLU A 126 -17.06 -8.09 28.22
C GLU A 126 -16.20 -6.85 27.96
N ASP A 127 -15.68 -6.24 29.02
CA ASP A 127 -14.90 -5.00 28.95
C ASP A 127 -13.40 -5.24 28.72
N GLU A 128 -12.96 -6.49 28.69
CA GLU A 128 -11.56 -6.85 28.51
C GLU A 128 -11.17 -6.99 27.04
N PRO A 129 -9.92 -6.60 26.67
CA PRO A 129 -9.44 -6.75 25.31
C PRO A 129 -9.34 -8.22 24.93
N LYS A 130 -9.98 -8.59 23.83
CA LYS A 130 -10.00 -9.95 23.29
C LYS A 130 -9.22 -10.00 21.97
N SER A 131 -8.53 -11.10 21.77
CA SER A 131 -7.90 -11.50 20.52
C SER A 131 -8.32 -12.92 20.18
N PHE A 132 -7.77 -13.49 19.12
CA PHE A 132 -8.02 -14.87 18.77
C PHE A 132 -6.80 -15.52 18.14
N ILE A 133 -6.78 -16.85 18.18
CA ILE A 133 -5.80 -17.68 17.49
C ILE A 133 -6.54 -18.75 16.68
N TYR A 134 -5.88 -19.23 15.64
CA TYR A 134 -6.30 -20.43 14.91
C TYR A 134 -5.44 -21.61 15.36
N LEU A 135 -6.08 -22.75 15.64
CA LEU A 135 -5.40 -23.99 15.98
C LEU A 135 -6.05 -25.18 15.30
N SER A 136 -5.27 -26.24 15.05
CA SER A 136 -5.79 -27.53 14.63
C SER A 136 -6.43 -28.26 15.81
N GLU A 137 -7.38 -29.17 15.54
CA GLU A 137 -8.05 -29.96 16.59
C GLU A 137 -7.06 -30.74 17.47
N ASP A 138 -5.93 -31.15 16.91
CA ASP A 138 -4.90 -31.92 17.59
C ASP A 138 -3.81 -31.06 18.25
N ALA A 139 -3.86 -29.73 18.15
CA ALA A 139 -2.77 -28.83 18.57
C ALA A 139 -2.35 -29.00 20.04
N LEU A 140 -3.28 -29.39 20.92
CA LEU A 140 -3.03 -29.59 22.36
C LEU A 140 -2.87 -31.07 22.76
N THR A 141 -3.18 -32.00 21.88
CA THR A 141 -3.18 -33.44 22.17
C THR A 141 -2.05 -34.19 21.47
N ASN A 142 -1.54 -33.66 20.36
CA ASN A 142 -0.47 -34.25 19.58
C ASN A 142 0.89 -34.10 20.29
N PRO A 143 1.56 -35.22 20.64
CA PRO A 143 2.84 -35.18 21.36
C PRO A 143 4.06 -34.95 20.46
N ASP A 144 3.93 -34.97 19.13
CA ASP A 144 5.07 -35.04 18.22
C ASP A 144 5.65 -33.67 17.87
N LYS A 145 4.89 -32.85 17.14
CA LYS A 145 5.35 -31.58 16.57
C LYS A 145 4.23 -30.55 16.59
N LEU A 146 4.58 -29.34 17.01
CA LEU A 146 3.70 -28.17 16.97
C LEU A 146 4.36 -27.08 16.12
N LEU A 147 3.65 -26.62 15.08
CA LEU A 147 4.05 -25.45 14.29
C LEU A 147 3.28 -24.23 14.80
N VAL A 148 4.01 -23.17 15.16
CA VAL A 148 3.42 -21.89 15.56
C VAL A 148 3.81 -20.83 14.54
N LEU A 149 2.81 -20.23 13.90
CA LEU A 149 2.99 -19.12 12.96
C LEU A 149 2.53 -17.83 13.64
N ILE A 150 3.40 -16.82 13.66
CA ILE A 150 3.12 -15.52 14.28
C ILE A 150 3.28 -14.47 13.19
N GLN A 151 2.21 -13.75 12.89
CA GLN A 151 2.25 -12.61 11.99
C GLN A 151 2.91 -11.39 12.66
N GLY A 152 3.46 -10.50 11.84
CA GLY A 152 4.00 -9.21 12.30
C GLY A 152 2.90 -8.25 12.77
N SER A 153 3.32 -7.12 13.35
CA SER A 153 2.43 -6.03 13.74
C SER A 153 1.94 -5.22 12.52
N GLY A 154 0.77 -4.59 12.63
CA GLY A 154 0.28 -3.60 11.65
C GLY A 154 -1.03 -4.00 10.99
N VAL A 155 -1.11 -3.83 9.66
CA VAL A 155 -2.32 -4.08 8.85
C VAL A 155 -2.52 -5.56 8.50
N VAL A 156 -1.50 -6.39 8.70
CA VAL A 156 -1.56 -7.83 8.45
C VAL A 156 -2.33 -8.52 9.59
N ARG A 157 -3.07 -9.56 9.25
CA ARG A 157 -3.91 -10.33 10.18
C ARG A 157 -3.49 -11.79 10.19
N ALA A 158 -4.06 -12.58 11.10
CA ALA A 158 -3.75 -14.01 11.18
C ALA A 158 -3.95 -14.68 9.82
N GLY A 159 -3.06 -15.60 9.46
CA GLY A 159 -3.12 -16.27 8.15
C GLY A 159 -2.49 -15.50 6.99
N GLN A 160 -2.03 -14.26 7.17
CA GLN A 160 -1.47 -13.44 6.08
C GLN A 160 0.01 -13.09 6.31
N TRP A 161 0.76 -12.97 5.22
CA TRP A 161 2.12 -12.38 5.21
C TRP A 161 2.11 -10.95 4.69
N ALA A 162 1.44 -10.73 3.55
CA ALA A 162 1.40 -9.42 2.92
C ALA A 162 0.15 -9.26 2.04
N ARG A 163 -0.69 -8.28 2.37
CA ARG A 163 -1.87 -7.92 1.59
C ARG A 163 -1.54 -7.59 0.12
N ARG A 164 -0.41 -6.89 -0.10
CA ARG A 164 0.08 -6.51 -1.44
C ARG A 164 0.31 -7.75 -2.32
N LEU A 165 0.92 -8.80 -1.76
CA LEU A 165 1.18 -10.04 -2.48
C LEU A 165 -0.13 -10.75 -2.83
N ILE A 166 -1.07 -10.87 -1.88
CA ILE A 166 -2.37 -11.49 -2.13
C ILE A 166 -3.13 -10.79 -3.28
N ILE A 167 -3.07 -9.46 -3.33
CA ILE A 167 -3.80 -8.66 -4.34
C ILE A 167 -3.14 -8.73 -5.72
N ASN A 168 -1.81 -8.65 -5.78
CA ASN A 168 -1.09 -8.46 -7.05
C ASN A 168 -0.53 -9.76 -7.65
N GLU A 169 -0.17 -10.72 -6.80
CA GLU A 169 0.43 -11.99 -7.21
C GLU A 169 -0.59 -13.12 -7.09
N ASP A 170 -0.72 -13.69 -5.89
CA ASP A 170 -1.63 -14.77 -5.55
C ASP A 170 -1.76 -14.99 -4.03
N MET A 171 -2.76 -15.78 -3.65
CA MET A 171 -3.06 -16.15 -2.27
C MET A 171 -1.91 -16.90 -1.60
N ASP A 172 -1.18 -17.74 -2.33
CA ASP A 172 -0.17 -18.62 -1.73
C ASP A 172 1.09 -17.83 -1.33
N SER A 173 1.53 -16.87 -2.16
CA SER A 173 2.69 -16.03 -1.87
C SER A 173 2.40 -15.05 -0.72
N GLY A 174 1.16 -14.56 -0.64
CA GLY A 174 0.75 -13.57 0.34
C GLY A 174 0.18 -14.11 1.66
N SER A 175 -0.01 -15.44 1.80
CA SER A 175 -0.66 -16.04 2.97
C SER A 175 0.13 -17.18 3.62
N GLN A 176 -0.30 -17.57 4.82
CA GLN A 176 0.24 -18.67 5.59
C GLN A 176 -0.32 -20.03 5.14
N LEU A 177 -1.34 -20.05 4.26
CA LEU A 177 -2.06 -21.26 3.86
C LEU A 177 -1.15 -22.37 3.33
N PRO A 178 -0.16 -22.12 2.45
CA PRO A 178 0.70 -23.20 1.94
C PRO A 178 1.54 -23.88 3.03
N PHE A 179 1.95 -23.12 4.05
CA PHE A 179 2.74 -23.62 5.16
C PHE A 179 1.90 -24.47 6.10
N ILE A 180 0.67 -24.01 6.37
CA ILE A 180 -0.30 -24.73 7.19
C ILE A 180 -0.69 -26.05 6.51
N LYS A 181 -1.08 -26.01 5.23
CA LYS A 181 -1.41 -27.20 4.44
C LYS A 181 -0.28 -28.23 4.45
N ARG A 182 0.96 -27.78 4.20
CA ARG A 182 2.14 -28.66 4.25
C ARG A 182 2.38 -29.26 5.65
N ALA A 183 2.13 -28.51 6.72
CA ALA A 183 2.29 -29.00 8.08
C ALA A 183 1.27 -30.09 8.42
N ILE A 184 0.01 -29.90 8.00
CA ILE A 184 -1.08 -30.88 8.17
C ILE A 184 -0.79 -32.14 7.34
N GLU A 185 -0.43 -31.99 6.06
CA GLU A 185 -0.07 -33.12 5.18
C GLU A 185 1.16 -33.88 5.67
N GLY A 186 2.21 -33.16 6.09
CA GLY A 186 3.44 -33.75 6.60
C GLY A 186 3.26 -34.46 7.94
N GLY A 187 2.36 -33.96 8.81
CA GLY A 187 1.99 -34.62 10.06
C GLY A 187 1.13 -35.87 9.86
N GLY A 188 0.25 -35.87 8.85
CA GLY A 188 -0.59 -37.02 8.50
C GLY A 188 0.12 -38.12 7.71
N ALA A 189 0.95 -37.75 6.73
CA ALA A 189 1.60 -38.69 5.81
C ALA A 189 2.81 -39.43 6.44
N GLN A 190 3.46 -38.83 7.44
CA GLN A 190 4.60 -39.48 8.10
C GLN A 190 4.19 -40.65 9.02
N ARG A 191 2.87 -40.88 9.21
CA ARG A 191 2.32 -42.04 9.91
C ARG A 191 2.23 -43.31 9.03
N GLY A 192 2.52 -43.21 7.72
CA GLY A 192 2.47 -44.33 6.76
C GLY A 192 3.82 -44.83 6.25
N SER A 193 4.92 -44.15 6.54
CA SER A 193 6.26 -44.59 6.14
C SER A 193 7.13 -44.90 7.36
N GLU A 194 7.09 -46.15 7.81
CA GLU A 194 8.24 -46.74 8.49
C GLU A 194 9.42 -46.77 7.51
N ALA A 195 10.11 -45.64 7.36
CA ALA A 195 11.48 -45.57 6.89
C ALA A 195 12.35 -45.22 8.09
N ARG A 196 12.62 -46.28 8.86
CA ARG A 196 13.70 -46.41 9.83
C ARG A 196 14.96 -45.68 9.37
N GLN A 197 15.31 -44.58 10.05
CA GLN A 197 16.71 -44.20 10.28
C GLN A 197 16.81 -43.46 11.62
N ARG A 198 17.23 -44.21 12.64
CA ARG A 198 17.82 -43.68 13.88
C ARG A 198 19.32 -43.49 13.63
N GLY A 199 19.87 -42.39 14.15
CA GLY A 199 21.29 -42.06 14.17
C GLY A 199 21.65 -41.05 13.07
N ALA A 200 22.34 -39.95 13.31
CA ALA A 200 23.14 -39.57 14.45
C ALA A 200 23.28 -38.04 14.49
N LEU A 201 23.47 -37.52 15.70
CA LEU A 201 24.32 -36.36 15.92
C LEU A 201 25.67 -36.66 15.26
N GLU A 202 26.16 -35.83 14.35
CA GLU A 202 27.50 -35.24 14.46
C GLU A 202 27.83 -34.28 13.31
N GLN A 203 28.64 -33.29 13.70
CA GLN A 203 29.30 -32.30 12.89
C GLN A 203 30.39 -32.95 12.03
N GLY A 204 30.74 -32.33 10.90
CA GLY A 204 32.09 -32.49 10.35
C GLY A 204 32.21 -32.52 8.84
N ALA A 205 32.70 -31.40 8.30
CA ALA A 205 33.75 -31.30 7.28
C ALA A 205 33.48 -31.75 5.82
N GLY A 206 33.47 -30.74 4.94
CA GLY A 206 34.45 -30.64 3.84
C GLY A 206 33.94 -30.96 2.42
N GLY A 207 34.00 -29.95 1.53
CA GLY A 207 34.06 -30.17 0.08
C GLY A 207 33.34 -29.12 -0.79
N ASP A 208 33.97 -27.96 -0.96
CA ASP A 208 33.94 -27.03 -2.11
C ASP A 208 32.65 -26.76 -2.92
N ALA A 209 32.11 -25.55 -2.74
CA ALA A 209 31.93 -24.58 -3.82
C ALA A 209 31.77 -23.16 -3.23
N ALA A 210 32.55 -22.22 -3.76
CA ALA A 210 32.88 -20.94 -3.17
C ALA A 210 31.74 -19.90 -3.18
N MET A 211 31.65 -19.12 -2.10
CA MET A 211 31.33 -17.69 -2.14
C MET A 211 32.50 -16.96 -1.46
N PRO A 212 33.07 -15.88 -2.05
CA PRO A 212 34.19 -15.18 -1.44
C PRO A 212 33.70 -14.37 -0.24
N LEU A 213 34.20 -14.74 0.95
CA LEU A 213 34.28 -13.86 2.10
C LEU A 213 35.41 -12.86 1.89
N LEU A 214 35.34 -11.71 2.57
CA LEU A 214 36.38 -11.02 3.36
C LEU A 214 35.85 -9.58 3.61
N ASN A 215 35.80 -9.02 4.82
CA ASN A 215 36.56 -9.28 6.02
C ASN A 215 35.72 -9.17 7.30
N ARG A 216 36.08 -10.01 8.26
CA ARG A 216 35.72 -9.92 9.66
C ARG A 216 36.90 -9.29 10.39
N ASP A 217 36.70 -8.10 10.92
CA ASP A 217 37.50 -7.62 12.06
C ASP A 217 36.64 -7.76 13.32
N GLU A 218 37.12 -8.59 14.25
CA GLU A 218 36.61 -8.69 15.61
C GLU A 218 37.16 -7.52 16.43
N GLU A 219 36.29 -6.63 16.90
CA GLU A 219 36.54 -5.95 18.17
C GLU A 219 35.29 -5.94 19.07
N ARG A 220 35.55 -6.44 20.28
CA ARG A 220 34.67 -6.49 21.44
C ARG A 220 34.39 -5.08 21.93
N GLY A 221 33.15 -4.61 21.79
CA GLY A 221 32.65 -3.40 22.43
C GLY A 221 31.14 -3.47 22.70
N LYS A 222 30.74 -3.44 23.97
CA LYS A 222 29.34 -3.23 24.38
C LYS A 222 28.88 -1.84 23.93
N VAL A 223 28.24 -1.70 22.77
CA VAL A 223 27.51 -0.46 22.40
C VAL A 223 26.29 -0.79 21.50
N ARG A 224 25.08 -0.45 22.01
CA ARG A 224 23.82 -0.05 21.34
C ARG A 224 23.24 -0.95 20.23
N LYS A 225 22.34 -1.88 20.62
CA LYS A 225 21.34 -2.52 19.74
C LYS A 225 20.22 -1.58 19.26
N THR A 226 20.20 -0.33 19.75
CA THR A 226 19.20 0.69 19.39
C THR A 226 19.49 1.33 18.03
N GLY A 227 20.75 1.48 17.63
CA GLY A 227 21.12 2.18 16.40
C GLY A 227 20.93 1.38 15.10
N ARG A 228 20.94 0.04 15.14
CA ARG A 228 20.73 -0.80 13.94
C ARG A 228 19.26 -0.84 13.47
N LYS A 229 18.31 -0.55 14.37
CA LYS A 229 16.89 -0.40 14.01
C LYS A 229 16.56 1.01 13.54
N GLU A 230 17.25 2.03 14.08
CA GLU A 230 17.15 3.40 13.57
C GLU A 230 17.78 3.50 12.18
N THR A 231 18.97 2.95 11.94
CA THR A 231 19.61 3.00 10.60
C THR A 231 18.79 2.31 9.51
N VAL A 232 18.17 1.14 9.75
CA VAL A 232 17.29 0.51 8.75
C VAL A 232 16.01 1.33 8.53
N ARG A 233 15.52 2.00 9.56
CA ARG A 233 14.35 2.88 9.46
C ARG A 233 14.67 4.20 8.75
N GLU A 234 15.87 4.74 8.97
CA GLU A 234 16.40 5.94 8.30
C GLU A 234 16.70 5.62 6.83
N GLU A 235 17.22 4.43 6.52
CA GLU A 235 17.40 3.95 5.13
C GLU A 235 16.05 3.75 4.41
N GLU A 236 15.04 3.18 5.07
CA GLU A 236 13.68 3.05 4.51
C GLU A 236 12.96 4.42 4.36
N GLU A 237 13.19 5.37 5.28
CA GLU A 237 12.62 6.72 5.21
C GLU A 237 13.35 7.60 4.16
N GLU A 238 14.65 7.44 3.96
CA GLU A 238 15.42 8.10 2.87
C GLU A 238 15.02 7.56 1.49
N GLU A 239 14.80 6.24 1.32
CA GLU A 239 14.30 5.66 0.06
C GLU A 239 12.88 6.16 -0.29
N GLU A 240 11.99 6.29 0.71
CA GLU A 240 10.66 6.88 0.51
C GLU A 240 10.69 8.39 0.20
N GLU A 241 11.70 9.13 0.68
CA GLU A 241 11.88 10.55 0.36
C GLU A 241 12.50 10.75 -1.03
N GLU A 242 13.43 9.89 -1.45
CA GLU A 242 13.97 9.88 -2.81
C GLU A 242 12.90 9.56 -3.86
N GLU A 243 12.01 8.58 -3.62
CA GLU A 243 10.87 8.29 -4.51
C GLU A 243 9.92 9.50 -4.61
N LYS A 244 9.62 10.19 -3.50
CA LYS A 244 8.79 11.41 -3.50
C LYS A 244 9.45 12.55 -4.24
N GLU A 245 10.79 12.67 -4.17
CA GLU A 245 11.54 13.72 -4.87
C GLU A 245 11.69 13.44 -6.38
N GLU A 246 11.76 12.16 -6.76
CA GLU A 246 11.78 11.73 -8.17
C GLU A 246 10.41 11.91 -8.83
N ASP A 247 9.32 11.52 -8.14
CA ASP A 247 7.93 11.75 -8.58
C ASP A 247 7.60 13.25 -8.72
N THR A 248 8.11 14.10 -7.82
CA THR A 248 7.93 15.56 -7.94
C THR A 248 8.79 16.18 -9.05
N LYS A 249 9.96 15.61 -9.36
CA LYS A 249 10.78 16.03 -10.52
C LYS A 249 10.13 15.62 -11.84
N GLU A 250 9.53 14.43 -11.91
CA GLU A 250 8.77 13.95 -13.07
C GLU A 250 7.50 14.80 -13.30
N CYS A 251 6.74 15.09 -12.23
CA CYS A 251 5.61 16.04 -12.26
C CYS A 251 6.03 17.44 -12.78
N ARG A 252 7.15 18.00 -12.29
CA ARG A 252 7.69 19.30 -12.76
C ARG A 252 8.30 19.23 -14.16
N GLY A 253 8.64 18.04 -14.64
CA GLY A 253 9.06 17.77 -16.01
C GLY A 253 7.87 17.86 -16.97
N GLY A 254 6.79 17.14 -16.64
CA GLY A 254 5.53 17.15 -17.39
C GLY A 254 4.88 18.55 -17.44
N GLU A 255 4.84 19.29 -16.34
CA GLU A 255 4.32 20.67 -16.32
C GLU A 255 5.13 21.63 -17.21
N ARG A 256 6.45 21.42 -17.35
CA ARG A 256 7.30 22.23 -18.24
C ARG A 256 7.09 21.90 -19.70
N GLU A 257 6.76 20.65 -20.02
CA GLU A 257 6.49 20.18 -21.37
C GLU A 257 5.11 20.66 -21.85
N VAL A 258 4.09 20.52 -21.00
CA VAL A 258 2.74 21.06 -21.22
C VAL A 258 2.77 22.59 -21.36
N ARG A 259 3.60 23.28 -20.58
CA ARG A 259 3.78 24.74 -20.70
C ARG A 259 4.51 25.14 -21.99
N LYS A 260 5.44 24.33 -22.51
CA LYS A 260 6.11 24.58 -23.81
C LYS A 260 5.19 24.33 -25.00
N GLU A 261 4.34 23.32 -24.93
CA GLU A 261 3.33 23.04 -25.97
C GLU A 261 2.27 24.15 -26.02
N LYS A 262 1.82 24.62 -24.85
CA LYS A 262 0.87 25.73 -24.75
C LYS A 262 1.44 27.05 -25.29
N TRP A 263 2.73 27.32 -25.05
CA TRP A 263 3.43 28.49 -25.61
C TRP A 263 3.70 28.38 -27.12
N SER A 264 3.87 27.17 -27.68
CA SER A 264 4.01 26.99 -29.15
C SER A 264 2.68 27.16 -29.88
N ALA A 265 1.57 26.78 -29.26
CA ALA A 265 0.23 26.93 -29.82
C ALA A 265 -0.27 28.39 -29.83
N GLU A 266 0.20 29.23 -28.90
CA GLU A 266 -0.16 30.66 -28.84
C GLU A 266 0.70 31.55 -29.76
N MET A 267 1.78 31.01 -30.36
CA MET A 267 2.66 31.74 -31.30
C MET A 267 2.55 31.30 -32.77
N SER A 268 1.57 30.44 -33.10
CA SER A 268 1.17 30.10 -34.49
C SER A 268 -0.18 30.72 -34.83
#